data_AF-A0A3D2DNY4-F1
#
_entry.id   AF-A0A3D2DNY4-F1
#
_cell.length_a   1.000
_cell.length_b   1.000
_cell.length_c   1.000
_cell.angle_alpha   90.00
_cell.angle_beta   90.00
_cell.angle_gamma   90.00
#
_symmetry.space_group_name_H-M   'P 1'
#
loop_
_entity.id
_entity.type
_entity.pdbx_description
1 polymer ?
#
loop_
_entity_poly.entity_id
_entity_poly.type
_entity_poly.pdbx_seq_one_letter_code
_entity_poly.pdbx_strand_id
1 'polypeptide(L)'
;HGSVISLVPKRNLEKELEDKTKSELADFKSKLTKEQIQQYVRETKELKEYQDEPSSQENLEKIPMLALKDIGKTPARLYIDEKEENGIKVIHHNMFTNRIAYIMMSFECKSVSDELVPYIGLLSSVLGLMDTDNFTYPELTNEININSGGLSSDSAIYTDNKELDKY
;
A
#
# COMPACT_ATOMS: atom_id res chain seq x y z
N HIS A 1 8.25 33.08 2.15
CA HIS A 1 9.34 32.31 2.77
C HIS A 1 9.39 30.97 2.06
N GLY A 2 10.51 30.60 1.46
CA GLY A 2 10.63 29.33 0.74
C GLY A 2 12.08 28.86 0.72
N SER A 3 12.29 27.55 0.78
CA SER A 3 13.59 26.91 0.64
C SER A 3 13.60 26.02 -0.60
N VAL A 4 14.78 25.85 -1.20
CA VAL A 4 15.02 24.88 -2.28
C VAL A 4 16.00 23.85 -1.74
N ILE A 5 15.60 22.58 -1.77
CA ILE A 5 16.41 21.44 -1.30
C ILE A 5 16.72 20.56 -2.50
N SER A 6 17.97 20.14 -2.65
CA SER A 6 18.40 19.18 -3.68
C SER A 6 18.93 17.91 -3.00
N LEU A 7 18.45 16.75 -3.45
CA LEU A 7 18.93 15.44 -3.03
C LEU A 7 19.70 14.83 -4.19
N VAL A 8 21.00 14.60 -3.98
CA VAL A 8 21.90 14.07 -5.01
C VAL A 8 22.38 12.69 -4.57
N PRO A 9 22.20 11.63 -5.39
CA PRO A 9 22.67 10.31 -5.04
C PRO A 9 24.19 10.32 -4.92
N LYS A 10 24.70 9.82 -3.81
CA LYS A 10 26.13 9.70 -3.55
C LYS A 10 26.51 8.24 -3.41
N ARG A 11 27.38 7.77 -4.31
CA ARG A 11 27.94 6.42 -4.24
C ARG A 11 28.66 6.26 -2.90
N ASN A 12 28.43 5.13 -2.24
CA ASN A 12 29.01 4.77 -0.94
C ASN A 12 28.60 5.67 0.24
N LEU A 13 27.54 6.49 0.13
CA LEU A 13 27.06 7.32 1.24
C LEU A 13 26.78 6.50 2.50
N GLU A 14 26.14 5.34 2.34
CA GLU A 14 25.84 4.42 3.44
C GLU A 14 27.11 3.98 4.17
N LYS A 15 28.13 3.53 3.44
CA LYS A 15 29.43 3.15 4.00
C LYS A 15 30.11 4.29 4.75
N GLU A 16 30.09 5.51 4.19
CA GLU A 16 30.67 6.68 4.87
C GLU A 16 29.95 7.00 6.19
N LEU A 17 28.62 6.88 6.22
CA LEU A 17 27.83 7.08 7.43
C LEU A 17 28.12 5.98 8.46
N GLU A 18 28.22 4.72 8.04
CA GLU A 18 28.60 3.60 8.90
C GLU A 18 30.01 3.78 9.48
N ASP A 19 30.99 4.12 8.65
CA ASP A 19 32.37 4.35 9.09
C ASP A 19 32.44 5.52 10.08
N LYS A 20 31.68 6.60 9.84
CA LYS A 20 31.55 7.73 10.76
C LYS A 20 30.93 7.30 12.09
N THR A 21 29.78 6.63 12.06
CA THR A 21 29.11 6.13 13.27
C THR A 21 30.00 5.15 14.04
N LYS A 22 30.72 4.27 13.35
CA LYS A 22 31.68 3.34 13.96
C LYS A 22 32.83 4.07 14.66
N SER A 23 33.35 5.13 14.04
CA SER A 23 34.38 5.98 14.65
C SER A 23 33.85 6.69 15.90
N GLU A 24 32.66 7.30 15.83
CA GLU A 24 32.02 7.98 16.95
C GLU A 24 31.78 7.03 18.14
N LEU A 25 31.32 5.80 17.86
CA LEU A 25 31.13 4.77 18.88
C LEU A 25 32.45 4.26 19.48
N ALA A 26 33.50 4.11 18.66
CA ALA A 26 34.83 3.72 19.13
C ALA A 26 35.43 4.79 20.05
N ASP A 27 35.32 6.07 19.67
CA ASP A 27 35.76 7.21 20.46
C ASP A 27 35.01 7.31 21.78
N PHE A 28 33.68 7.14 21.76
CA PHE A 28 32.88 7.11 22.97
C PHE A 28 33.32 5.97 23.90
N LYS A 29 33.47 4.75 23.36
CA LYS A 29 33.90 3.58 24.13
C LYS A 29 35.29 3.77 24.76
N SER A 30 36.21 4.46 24.07
CA SER A 30 37.56 4.71 24.57
C SER A 30 37.61 5.59 25.83
N LYS A 31 36.58 6.42 26.05
CA LYS A 31 36.45 7.33 27.20
C LYS A 31 35.85 6.66 28.44
N LEU A 32 35.37 5.42 28.31
CA LEU A 32 34.73 4.68 29.39
C LEU A 32 35.77 3.89 30.20
N THR A 33 35.55 3.83 31.51
CA THR A 33 36.32 2.91 32.37
C THR A 33 35.87 1.47 32.17
N LYS A 34 36.67 0.51 32.65
CA LYS A 34 36.30 -0.91 32.59
C LYS A 34 34.99 -1.19 33.33
N GLU A 35 34.76 -0.51 34.45
CA GLU A 35 33.56 -0.62 35.28
C GLU A 35 32.33 -0.11 34.53
N GLN A 36 32.44 1.01 33.82
CA GLN A 36 31.36 1.55 32.98
C GLN A 36 31.03 0.65 31.79
N ILE A 37 32.04 0.04 31.16
CA ILE A 37 31.80 -0.94 30.07
C ILE A 37 31.06 -2.16 30.61
N GLN A 38 31.47 -2.69 31.77
CA GLN A 38 30.78 -3.81 32.41
C GLN A 38 29.35 -3.46 32.83
N GLN A 39 29.11 -2.21 33.24
CA GLN A 39 27.78 -1.68 33.51
C GLN A 39 26.88 -1.76 32.27
N TYR A 40 27.32 -1.21 31.13
CA TYR A 40 26.54 -1.24 29.89
C TYR A 40 26.28 -2.65 29.37
N VAL A 41 27.25 -3.56 29.50
CA VAL A 41 27.05 -4.97 29.13
C VAL A 41 25.94 -5.60 29.98
N ARG A 42 25.95 -5.32 31.29
CA ARG A 42 24.92 -5.84 32.20
C ARG A 42 23.54 -5.23 31.91
N GLU A 43 23.45 -3.91 31.76
CA GLU A 43 22.20 -3.22 31.43
C GLU A 43 21.63 -3.68 30.08
N THR A 44 22.49 -3.90 29.07
CA THR A 44 22.05 -4.42 27.76
C THR A 44 21.50 -5.84 27.89
N LYS A 45 22.11 -6.67 28.74
CA LYS A 45 21.63 -8.02 29.02
C LYS A 45 20.28 -7.99 29.75
N GLU A 46 20.17 -7.20 30.81
CA GLU A 46 18.93 -7.01 31.58
C GLU A 46 17.79 -6.48 30.68
N LEU A 47 18.09 -5.50 29.81
CA LEU A 47 17.14 -4.97 28.85
C LEU A 47 16.68 -6.04 27.85
N LYS A 48 17.62 -6.87 27.37
CA LYS A 48 17.30 -7.94 26.41
C LYS A 48 16.41 -9.01 27.06
N GLU A 49 16.72 -9.39 28.30
CA GLU A 49 15.89 -10.29 29.10
C GLU A 49 14.49 -9.72 29.30
N TYR A 50 14.36 -8.44 29.65
CA TYR A 50 13.07 -7.76 29.79
C TYR A 50 12.26 -7.72 28.48
N GLN A 51 12.91 -7.48 27.33
CA GLN A 51 12.24 -7.44 26.03
C GLN A 51 11.77 -8.82 25.57
N ASP A 52 12.52 -9.86 25.90
CA ASP A 52 12.23 -11.24 25.53
C ASP A 52 11.26 -11.90 26.54
N GLU A 53 11.05 -11.30 27.72
CA GLU A 53 10.12 -11.78 28.73
C GLU A 53 8.66 -11.57 28.28
N PRO A 54 7.88 -12.65 28.09
CA PRO A 54 6.47 -12.52 27.74
C PRO A 54 5.71 -11.90 28.91
N SER A 55 4.69 -11.08 28.61
CA SER A 55 3.77 -10.58 29.63
C SER A 55 3.10 -11.74 30.36
N SER A 56 2.96 -11.63 31.68
CA SER A 56 2.24 -12.62 32.48
C SER A 56 0.78 -12.70 32.06
N GLN A 57 0.17 -13.88 32.22
CA GLN A 57 -1.23 -14.11 31.91
C GLN A 57 -2.16 -13.13 32.65
N GLU A 58 -1.88 -12.83 33.93
CA GLU A 58 -2.63 -11.85 34.73
C GLU A 58 -2.60 -10.44 34.10
N ASN A 59 -1.47 -10.03 33.51
CA ASN A 59 -1.36 -8.73 32.84
C ASN A 59 -2.06 -8.73 31.47
N LEU A 60 -1.98 -9.85 30.73
CA LEU A 60 -2.72 -10.01 29.48
C LEU A 60 -4.24 -9.94 29.70
N GLU A 61 -4.75 -10.52 30.79
CA GLU A 61 -6.17 -10.51 31.15
C GLU A 61 -6.71 -9.12 31.53
N LYS A 62 -5.84 -8.17 31.88
CA LYS A 62 -6.21 -6.76 32.13
C LYS A 62 -6.45 -5.99 30.83
N ILE A 63 -6.02 -6.52 29.67
CA ILE A 63 -6.22 -5.90 28.37
C ILE A 63 -7.69 -6.11 27.98
N PRO A 64 -8.49 -5.05 27.82
CA PRO A 64 -9.88 -5.19 27.41
C PRO A 64 -9.95 -5.79 26.00
N MET A 65 -10.66 -6.90 25.86
CA MET A 65 -10.88 -7.58 24.59
C MET A 65 -12.36 -7.63 24.23
N LEU A 66 -12.65 -7.64 22.93
CA LEU A 66 -13.97 -7.99 22.43
C LEU A 66 -14.26 -9.46 22.76
N ALA A 67 -15.50 -9.76 23.14
CA ALA A 67 -15.96 -11.13 23.25
C ALA A 67 -16.30 -11.67 21.85
N LEU A 68 -16.21 -12.99 21.68
CA LEU A 68 -16.61 -13.64 20.42
C LEU A 68 -18.05 -13.31 20.00
N LYS A 69 -18.94 -13.06 20.98
CA LYS A 69 -20.33 -12.64 20.76
C LYS A 69 -20.48 -11.22 20.21
N ASP A 70 -19.46 -10.37 20.36
CA ASP A 70 -19.44 -9.01 19.83
C ASP A 70 -19.08 -9.00 18.33
N ILE A 71 -18.57 -10.13 17.81
CA ILE A 71 -18.30 -10.33 16.39
C ILE A 71 -19.59 -10.79 15.69
N GLY A 72 -20.01 -10.03 14.68
CA GLY A 72 -21.14 -10.39 13.84
C GLY A 72 -20.94 -11.76 13.16
N LYS A 73 -21.94 -12.64 13.26
CA LYS A 73 -21.86 -14.00 12.68
C LYS A 73 -22.10 -14.03 11.17
N THR A 74 -22.64 -12.96 10.62
CA THR A 74 -22.99 -12.84 9.21
C THR A 74 -22.05 -11.84 8.55
N PRO A 75 -21.51 -12.16 7.36
CA PRO A 75 -20.72 -11.21 6.61
C PRO A 75 -21.56 -9.99 6.19
N ALA A 76 -20.88 -8.91 5.83
CA ALA A 76 -21.54 -7.76 5.25
C ALA A 76 -22.34 -8.18 4.00
N ARG A 77 -23.52 -7.59 3.82
CA ARG A 77 -24.37 -7.85 2.66
C ARG A 77 -23.65 -7.41 1.38
N LEU A 78 -23.62 -8.30 0.40
CA LEU A 78 -23.26 -7.96 -0.97
C LEU A 78 -24.52 -7.48 -1.72
N TYR A 79 -24.38 -6.38 -2.47
CA TYR A 79 -25.46 -5.81 -3.28
C TYR A 79 -25.17 -6.16 -4.74
N ILE A 80 -25.66 -7.29 -5.25
CA ILE A 80 -25.36 -7.76 -6.61
C ILE A 80 -26.67 -7.87 -7.38
N ASP A 81 -27.08 -6.78 -8.02
CA ASP A 81 -28.26 -6.75 -8.88
C ASP A 81 -27.80 -6.86 -10.34
N GLU A 82 -27.94 -8.03 -10.95
CA GLU A 82 -27.60 -8.23 -12.37
C GLU A 82 -28.66 -7.59 -13.27
N LYS A 83 -28.19 -6.86 -14.29
CA LYS A 83 -28.99 -6.21 -15.32
C LYS A 83 -28.37 -6.44 -16.70
N GLU A 84 -29.15 -6.18 -17.73
CA GLU A 84 -28.69 -6.16 -19.11
C GLU A 84 -29.08 -4.81 -19.73
N GLU A 85 -28.09 -4.11 -20.28
CA GLU A 85 -28.29 -2.83 -20.97
C GLU A 85 -27.61 -2.92 -22.34
N ASN A 86 -28.38 -2.79 -23.42
CA ASN A 86 -27.87 -2.92 -24.79
C ASN A 86 -27.08 -4.23 -25.05
N GLY A 87 -27.48 -5.34 -24.42
CA GLY A 87 -26.79 -6.63 -24.52
C GLY A 87 -25.50 -6.73 -23.69
N ILE A 88 -25.19 -5.73 -22.86
CA ILE A 88 -24.04 -5.74 -21.95
C ILE A 88 -24.52 -6.10 -20.54
N LYS A 89 -23.86 -7.07 -19.91
CA LYS A 89 -24.10 -7.42 -18.51
C LYS A 89 -23.63 -6.30 -17.60
N VAL A 90 -24.53 -5.80 -16.75
CA VAL A 90 -24.25 -4.75 -15.76
C VAL A 90 -24.50 -5.31 -14.36
N ILE A 91 -23.53 -5.14 -13.47
CA ILE A 91 -23.70 -5.43 -12.04
C ILE A 91 -24.00 -4.12 -11.33
N HIS A 92 -25.22 -3.96 -10.84
CA HIS A 92 -25.64 -2.75 -10.15
C HIS A 92 -25.58 -2.95 -8.63
N HIS A 93 -24.76 -2.12 -7.97
CA HIS A 93 -24.64 -2.08 -6.51
C HIS A 93 -25.55 -0.98 -5.95
N ASN A 94 -26.80 -1.31 -5.59
CA ASN A 94 -27.73 -0.34 -5.02
C ASN A 94 -27.41 -0.05 -3.54
N MET A 95 -26.50 0.90 -3.31
CA MET A 95 -26.04 1.30 -1.98
C MET A 95 -26.04 2.81 -1.79
N PHE A 96 -26.06 3.27 -0.54
CA PHE A 96 -25.98 4.70 -0.24
C PHE A 96 -24.56 5.22 -0.48
N THR A 97 -24.41 6.07 -1.50
CA THR A 97 -23.11 6.66 -1.91
C THR A 97 -23.07 8.19 -1.75
N ASN A 98 -24.05 8.77 -1.04
CA ASN A 98 -24.19 10.22 -0.88
C ASN A 98 -24.19 10.99 -2.21
N ARG A 99 -25.01 10.53 -3.18
CA ARG A 99 -25.19 11.13 -4.51
C ARG A 99 -23.96 11.06 -5.43
N ILE A 100 -23.03 10.15 -5.16
CA ILE A 100 -21.88 9.86 -6.03
C ILE A 100 -22.18 8.58 -6.82
N ALA A 101 -22.02 8.62 -8.14
CA ALA A 101 -22.05 7.42 -8.97
C ALA A 101 -20.63 6.88 -9.15
N TYR A 102 -20.46 5.57 -8.97
CA TYR A 102 -19.22 4.86 -9.29
C TYR A 102 -19.48 3.97 -10.49
N ILE A 103 -18.66 4.13 -11.53
CA ILE A 103 -18.77 3.38 -12.77
C ILE A 103 -17.45 2.67 -12.97
N MET A 104 -17.51 1.34 -13.11
CA MET A 104 -16.35 0.50 -13.42
C MET A 104 -16.66 -0.26 -14.71
N MET A 105 -15.77 -0.13 -15.69
CA MET A 105 -15.83 -0.88 -16.94
C MET A 105 -14.67 -1.87 -16.94
N SER A 106 -14.99 -3.15 -17.07
CA SER A 106 -14.01 -4.24 -17.07
C SER A 106 -13.91 -4.86 -18.45
N PHE A 107 -12.69 -5.01 -18.96
CA PHE A 107 -12.42 -5.60 -20.26
C PHE A 107 -11.58 -6.88 -20.09
N GLU A 108 -12.04 -7.98 -20.68
CA GLU A 108 -11.30 -9.24 -20.63
C GLU A 108 -10.09 -9.17 -21.58
N CYS A 109 -8.89 -9.40 -21.03
CA CYS A 109 -7.64 -9.32 -21.80
C CYS A 109 -7.11 -10.69 -22.27
N LYS A 110 -7.89 -11.78 -22.14
CA LYS A 110 -7.45 -13.14 -22.52
C LYS A 110 -7.11 -13.31 -24.01
N SER A 111 -7.64 -12.44 -24.87
CA SER A 111 -7.38 -12.48 -26.31
C SER A 111 -6.18 -11.61 -26.73
N VAL A 112 -5.53 -10.92 -25.78
CA VAL A 112 -4.31 -10.17 -26.04
C VAL A 112 -3.16 -11.17 -26.18
N SER A 113 -2.38 -11.07 -27.26
CA SER A 113 -1.21 -11.92 -27.46
C SER A 113 -0.18 -11.72 -26.35
N ASP A 114 0.52 -12.78 -25.94
CA ASP A 114 1.51 -12.76 -24.86
C ASP A 114 2.56 -11.64 -25.00
N GLU A 115 3.00 -11.37 -26.23
CA GLU A 115 3.96 -10.30 -26.54
C GLU A 115 3.45 -8.89 -26.20
N LEU A 116 2.12 -8.71 -26.16
CA LEU A 116 1.46 -7.44 -25.86
C LEU A 116 1.04 -7.31 -24.39
N VAL A 117 1.09 -8.38 -23.60
CA VAL A 117 0.71 -8.36 -22.18
C VAL A 117 1.48 -7.30 -21.38
N PRO A 118 2.81 -7.12 -21.54
CA PRO A 118 3.55 -6.06 -20.86
C PRO A 118 3.03 -4.65 -21.19
N TYR A 119 2.43 -4.46 -22.36
CA TYR A 119 1.92 -3.16 -22.81
C TYR A 119 0.53 -2.83 -22.24
N ILE A 120 -0.19 -3.80 -21.67
CA ILE A 120 -1.47 -3.53 -20.99
C ILE A 120 -1.25 -2.58 -19.82
N GLY A 121 -0.21 -2.82 -19.00
CA GLY A 121 0.13 -1.95 -17.87
C GLY A 121 0.61 -0.56 -18.31
N LEU A 122 1.32 -0.48 -19.45
CA LEU A 122 1.69 0.80 -20.04
C LEU A 122 0.44 1.55 -20.51
N LEU A 123 -0.44 0.90 -21.26
CA LEU A 123 -1.69 1.46 -21.75
C LEU A 123 -2.55 1.97 -20.59
N SER A 124 -2.75 1.17 -19.53
CA SER A 124 -3.53 1.59 -18.36
C SER A 124 -2.91 2.78 -17.63
N SER A 125 -1.59 2.92 -17.67
CA SER A 125 -0.89 4.05 -17.02
C SER A 125 -0.99 5.36 -17.81
N VAL A 126 -1.20 5.30 -19.13
CA VAL A 126 -1.21 6.49 -20.00
C VAL A 126 -2.60 6.82 -20.56
N LEU A 127 -3.59 5.95 -20.39
CA LEU A 127 -4.95 6.17 -20.86
C LEU A 127 -5.54 7.41 -20.17
N GLY A 128 -5.95 8.40 -20.97
CA GLY A 128 -6.43 9.69 -20.47
C GLY A 128 -5.33 10.72 -20.17
N LEU A 129 -4.05 10.37 -20.36
CA LEU A 129 -2.89 11.26 -20.16
C LEU A 129 -2.25 11.71 -21.48
N MET A 130 -3.07 11.89 -22.53
CA MET A 130 -2.61 12.30 -23.86
C MET A 130 -3.67 13.11 -24.60
N ASP A 131 -3.24 13.78 -25.66
CA ASP A 131 -4.13 14.46 -26.58
C ASP A 131 -5.10 13.46 -27.24
N THR A 132 -6.27 13.96 -27.57
CA THR A 132 -7.28 13.27 -28.39
C THR A 132 -7.56 14.14 -29.61
N ASP A 133 -8.33 13.62 -30.57
CA ASP A 133 -8.73 14.41 -31.74
C ASP A 133 -9.44 15.72 -31.40
N ASN A 134 -10.06 15.81 -30.20
CA ASN A 134 -10.88 16.95 -29.78
C ASN A 134 -10.26 17.81 -28.66
N PHE A 135 -9.29 17.28 -27.91
CA PHE A 135 -8.74 17.95 -26.73
C PHE A 135 -7.25 17.68 -26.59
N THR A 136 -6.49 18.71 -26.22
CA THR A 136 -5.14 18.52 -25.67
C THR A 136 -5.20 17.87 -24.29
N TYR A 137 -4.11 17.26 -23.84
CA TYR A 137 -4.04 16.62 -22.51
C TYR A 137 -4.48 17.54 -21.35
N PRO A 138 -4.03 18.82 -21.26
CA PRO A 138 -4.51 19.72 -20.21
C PRO A 138 -6.01 20.02 -20.30
N GLU A 139 -6.55 20.16 -21.51
CA GLU A 139 -8.00 20.38 -21.71
C GLU A 139 -8.81 19.15 -21.31
N LEU A 140 -8.38 17.95 -21.73
CA LEU A 140 -9.01 16.69 -21.33
C LEU A 140 -9.01 16.51 -19.81
N THR A 141 -7.89 16.82 -19.16
CA THR A 141 -7.76 16.75 -17.70
C THR A 141 -8.72 17.71 -17.01
N ASN A 142 -8.88 18.93 -17.54
CA ASN A 142 -9.85 19.89 -17.02
C ASN A 142 -11.29 19.41 -17.19
N GLU A 143 -11.64 18.88 -18.37
CA GLU A 143 -12.97 18.33 -18.64
C GLU A 143 -13.31 17.17 -17.69
N ILE A 144 -12.37 16.26 -17.44
CA ILE A 144 -12.54 15.17 -16.47
C ILE A 144 -12.81 15.73 -15.08
N ASN A 145 -12.04 16.73 -14.62
CA ASN A 145 -12.14 17.29 -13.27
C ASN A 145 -13.39 18.17 -13.06
N ILE A 146 -13.90 18.82 -14.11
CA ILE A 146 -15.13 19.61 -14.04
C ILE A 146 -16.36 18.70 -13.94
N ASN A 147 -16.35 17.59 -14.67
CA ASN A 147 -17.52 16.74 -14.84
C ASN A 147 -17.53 15.49 -13.94
N SER A 148 -16.41 15.16 -13.29
CA SER A 148 -16.28 13.95 -12.49
C SER A 148 -15.32 14.12 -11.30
N GLY A 149 -15.34 13.15 -10.38
CA GLY A 149 -14.36 13.06 -9.28
C GLY A 149 -13.00 12.49 -9.71
N GLY A 150 -12.82 12.19 -11.00
CA GLY A 150 -11.62 11.58 -11.56
C GLY A 150 -11.94 10.39 -12.48
N LEU A 151 -10.97 10.08 -13.33
CA LEU A 151 -10.95 8.90 -14.20
C LEU A 151 -9.63 8.16 -13.95
N SER A 152 -9.70 6.85 -13.78
CA SER A 152 -8.52 6.01 -13.66
C SER A 152 -8.70 4.71 -14.43
N SER A 153 -7.57 4.14 -14.82
CA SER A 153 -7.46 2.84 -15.47
C SER A 153 -6.36 2.04 -14.81
N ASP A 154 -6.60 0.75 -14.67
CA ASP A 154 -5.65 -0.19 -14.07
C ASP A 154 -5.77 -1.54 -14.77
N SER A 155 -4.78 -2.40 -14.57
CA SER A 155 -4.77 -3.76 -15.07
C SER A 155 -4.60 -4.72 -13.91
N ALA A 156 -5.58 -5.59 -13.70
CA ALA A 156 -5.58 -6.56 -12.61
C ALA A 156 -5.64 -8.00 -13.14
N ILE A 157 -4.99 -8.90 -12.41
CA ILE A 157 -5.03 -10.34 -12.64
C ILE A 157 -5.87 -10.96 -11.54
N TYR A 158 -6.79 -11.84 -11.93
CA TYR A 158 -7.66 -12.56 -11.01
C TYR A 158 -7.53 -14.07 -11.26
N THR A 159 -7.44 -14.84 -10.18
CA THR A 159 -7.53 -16.30 -10.22
C THR A 159 -8.95 -16.75 -9.90
N ASP A 160 -9.35 -17.89 -10.42
CA ASP A 160 -10.64 -18.50 -10.08
C ASP A 160 -10.64 -18.89 -8.59
N ASN A 161 -11.65 -18.42 -7.85
CA ASN A 161 -11.77 -18.71 -6.43
C ASN A 161 -12.08 -20.19 -6.11
N LYS A 162 -12.49 -20.98 -7.12
CA LYS A 162 -12.70 -22.42 -7.02
C LYS A 162 -11.49 -23.25 -7.45
N GLU A 163 -10.54 -22.64 -8.15
CA GLU A 163 -9.38 -23.33 -8.72
C GLU A 163 -8.10 -22.52 -8.45
N LEU A 164 -7.75 -22.36 -7.17
CA LEU A 164 -6.59 -21.56 -6.73
C LEU A 164 -5.23 -22.12 -7.21
N ASP A 165 -5.16 -23.43 -7.50
CA ASP A 165 -3.93 -24.12 -7.92
C ASP A 165 -3.77 -24.23 -9.44
N LYS A 166 -4.72 -23.69 -10.21
CA LYS A 166 -4.63 -23.64 -11.66
C LYS A 166 -3.89 -22.33 -11.97
N TYR A 167 -2.79 -22.43 -12.72
CA TYR A 167 -1.79 -21.40 -13.06
C TYR A 167 -0.57 -21.37 -12.14
#